data_AF-A0A1Y1Y3R3-F1
#
_entry.id   AF-A0A1Y1Y3R3-F1
#
_cell.length_a   1.000
_cell.length_b   1.000
_cell.length_c   1.000
_cell.angle_alpha   90.00
_cell.angle_beta   90.00
_cell.angle_gamma   90.00
#
_symmetry.space_group_name_H-M   'P 1'
#
loop_
_entity.id
_entity.type
_entity.pdbx_description
1 polymer ?
#
loop_
_entity_poly.entity_id
_entity_poly.type
_entity_poly.pdbx_seq_one_letter_code
_entity_poly.pdbx_strand_id
1 'polypeptide(L)'
;MFAAPFSTSSNTPGTKDAGGASEIPPENQEEEEHIHRLDLCVGKIVEAERHPSAEYLYIERVDVGDSPDPRIIVSGLVRYIPQEELIGRDVVVVRNMKPSKLRGIISHGMLLCASKDGKVELLEPPQGSMPGDRIFFDGFPGEADRILNPKKKIFEKVAPHFWTDENRICMYKNSPFKTKHGLVTVKSIVKGTIS
;
A
#
# COMPACT_ATOMS: atom_id res chain seq x y z
N MET A 1 -10.92 -52.25 -60.50
CA MET A 1 -9.92 -51.19 -60.27
C MET A 1 -9.58 -51.22 -58.78
N PHE A 2 -8.63 -52.06 -58.34
CA PHE A 2 -7.17 -51.78 -58.22
C PHE A 2 -6.90 -50.58 -57.30
N ALA A 3 -6.04 -50.55 -56.29
CA ALA A 3 -5.23 -51.49 -55.49
C ALA A 3 -4.60 -50.60 -54.38
N ALA A 4 -4.26 -51.14 -53.20
CA ALA A 4 -3.30 -50.48 -52.29
C ALA A 4 -1.86 -50.69 -52.81
N PRO A 5 -0.85 -49.87 -52.40
CA PRO A 5 0.09 -50.40 -51.41
C PRO A 5 0.82 -49.37 -50.49
N PHE A 6 1.49 -49.97 -49.50
CA PHE A 6 2.59 -49.54 -48.63
C PHE A 6 3.66 -48.60 -49.26
N SER A 7 4.36 -47.80 -48.41
CA SER A 7 5.81 -47.96 -48.15
C SER A 7 6.35 -47.00 -47.07
N THR A 8 7.31 -47.52 -46.31
CA THR A 8 8.03 -47.02 -45.14
C THR A 8 9.38 -46.36 -45.45
N SER A 9 9.96 -45.66 -44.45
CA SER A 9 11.40 -45.35 -44.23
C SER A 9 12.04 -44.26 -45.12
N SER A 10 13.03 -43.45 -44.72
CA SER A 10 13.98 -43.45 -43.58
C SER A 10 14.78 -42.12 -43.50
N ASN A 11 15.08 -41.70 -42.26
CA ASN A 11 16.28 -41.07 -41.67
C ASN A 11 17.35 -40.28 -42.51
N THR A 12 17.56 -38.99 -42.11
CA THR A 12 18.79 -38.14 -41.91
C THR A 12 19.97 -38.12 -42.93
N PRO A 13 20.99 -37.21 -42.85
CA PRO A 13 21.20 -35.98 -42.03
C PRO A 13 21.78 -34.74 -42.79
N GLY A 14 21.85 -33.57 -42.13
CA GLY A 14 22.73 -32.47 -42.59
C GLY A 14 22.54 -31.10 -41.92
N THR A 15 23.47 -30.77 -40.99
CA THR A 15 24.08 -29.43 -40.72
C THR A 15 23.18 -28.21 -40.45
N LYS A 16 23.02 -27.78 -39.18
CA LYS A 16 23.84 -26.75 -38.48
C LYS A 16 24.14 -25.50 -39.32
N ASP A 17 23.45 -24.39 -39.05
CA ASP A 17 24.12 -23.20 -38.50
C ASP A 17 23.17 -22.17 -37.85
N ALA A 18 23.80 -21.32 -37.04
CA ALA A 18 23.33 -20.41 -35.99
C ALA A 18 22.10 -19.51 -36.24
N GLY A 19 21.39 -19.22 -35.14
CA GLY A 19 20.42 -18.13 -35.05
C GLY A 19 19.74 -18.09 -33.70
N GLY A 20 20.44 -17.58 -32.68
CA GLY A 20 19.90 -17.39 -31.34
C GLY A 20 18.74 -16.39 -31.32
N ALA A 21 17.60 -16.84 -30.81
CA ALA A 21 16.65 -15.98 -30.13
C ALA A 21 16.52 -16.57 -28.72
N SER A 22 17.09 -15.86 -27.74
CA SER A 22 16.88 -16.17 -26.34
C SER A 22 15.39 -16.00 -26.07
N GLU A 23 14.67 -17.11 -25.88
CA GLU A 23 13.33 -17.08 -25.31
C GLU A 23 13.47 -16.48 -23.92
N ILE A 24 13.02 -15.23 -23.78
CA ILE A 24 12.83 -14.60 -22.48
C ILE A 24 11.67 -15.38 -21.86
N PRO A 25 11.88 -16.06 -20.71
CA PRO A 25 10.76 -16.71 -20.03
C PRO A 25 9.71 -15.66 -19.70
N PRO A 26 8.41 -15.98 -19.77
CA PRO A 26 7.37 -15.04 -19.38
C PRO A 26 7.60 -14.66 -17.93
N GLU A 27 7.92 -13.40 -17.70
CA GLU A 27 8.05 -12.80 -16.37
C GLU A 27 6.70 -12.95 -15.66
N ASN A 28 6.72 -13.55 -14.47
CA ASN A 28 5.55 -13.86 -13.65
C ASN A 28 4.71 -12.59 -13.36
N GLN A 29 3.71 -12.31 -14.20
CA GLN A 29 2.76 -11.20 -13.99
C GLN A 29 1.77 -11.46 -12.84
N GLU A 30 1.80 -12.65 -12.20
CA GLU A 30 0.85 -13.04 -11.16
C GLU A 30 1.32 -12.76 -9.71
N GLU A 31 2.59 -12.38 -9.49
CA GLU A 31 3.15 -12.25 -8.12
C GLU A 31 3.23 -10.81 -7.58
N GLU A 32 3.06 -9.76 -8.40
CA GLU A 32 3.53 -8.40 -8.03
C GLU A 32 2.47 -7.31 -7.75
N GLU A 33 1.17 -7.57 -7.92
CA GLU A 33 0.14 -6.52 -7.79
C GLU A 33 -0.77 -6.74 -6.58
N HIS A 34 -0.22 -6.53 -5.39
CA HIS A 34 -0.94 -6.69 -4.13
C HIS A 34 -1.62 -5.41 -3.62
N ILE A 35 -1.34 -4.26 -4.24
CA ILE A 35 -1.81 -2.95 -3.75
C ILE A 35 -3.33 -2.81 -3.73
N HIS A 36 -4.03 -3.35 -4.73
CA HIS A 36 -5.49 -3.24 -4.83
C HIS A 36 -6.21 -3.93 -3.66
N ARG A 37 -5.53 -4.89 -3.00
CA ARG A 37 -6.03 -5.62 -1.84
C ARG A 37 -5.93 -4.82 -0.55
N LEU A 38 -5.06 -3.81 -0.48
CA LEU A 38 -4.99 -2.90 0.65
C LEU A 38 -6.17 -1.93 0.59
N ASP A 39 -6.78 -1.72 1.74
CA ASP A 39 -7.84 -0.74 1.87
C ASP A 39 -7.25 0.54 2.47
N LEU A 40 -6.86 1.44 1.58
CA LEU A 40 -6.31 2.74 1.93
C LEU A 40 -7.43 3.79 1.81
N CYS A 41 -7.64 4.55 2.87
CA CYS A 41 -8.63 5.62 2.87
C CYS A 41 -8.14 6.86 3.60
N VAL A 42 -8.83 7.97 3.38
CA VAL A 42 -8.73 9.15 4.20
C VAL A 42 -9.40 8.89 5.54
N GLY A 43 -8.75 9.30 6.62
CA GLY A 43 -9.32 9.36 7.95
C GLY A 43 -9.10 10.74 8.56
N LYS A 44 -9.92 11.08 9.56
CA LYS A 44 -9.78 12.31 10.33
C LYS A 44 -9.57 11.97 11.80
N ILE A 45 -8.47 12.44 12.38
CA ILE A 45 -8.20 12.27 13.80
C ILE A 45 -9.14 13.21 14.56
N VAL A 46 -10.06 12.66 15.34
CA VAL A 46 -11.00 13.46 16.15
C VAL A 46 -10.48 13.66 17.57
N GLU A 47 -9.73 12.71 18.10
CA GLU A 47 -9.10 12.77 19.42
C GLU A 47 -7.75 12.06 19.37
N ALA A 48 -6.80 12.53 20.17
CA ALA A 48 -5.50 11.91 20.36
C ALA A 48 -5.08 12.06 21.83
N GLU A 49 -4.63 10.97 22.45
CA GLU A 49 -4.14 10.95 23.83
C GLU A 49 -2.87 10.10 23.94
N ARG A 50 -1.99 10.42 24.90
CA ARG A 50 -0.79 9.60 25.14
C ARG A 50 -1.18 8.27 25.75
N HIS A 51 -0.54 7.20 25.28
CA HIS A 51 -0.79 5.86 25.80
C HIS A 51 -0.32 5.76 27.27
N PRO A 52 -1.17 5.28 28.20
CA PRO A 52 -0.90 5.35 29.65
C PRO A 52 0.30 4.48 30.10
N SER A 53 0.56 3.40 29.36
CA SER A 53 1.65 2.46 29.65
C SER A 53 2.76 2.42 28.58
N ALA A 54 2.78 3.38 27.65
CA ALA A 54 3.78 3.40 26.58
C ALA A 54 4.18 4.83 26.17
N GLU A 55 5.42 5.20 26.48
CA GLU A 55 5.93 6.57 26.32
C GLU A 55 5.91 7.08 24.87
N TYR A 56 6.01 6.18 23.89
CA TYR A 56 6.14 6.55 22.47
C TYR A 56 4.86 6.37 21.67
N LEU A 57 3.78 5.94 22.31
CA LEU A 57 2.53 5.65 21.63
C LEU A 57 1.47 6.71 21.93
N TYR A 58 0.73 7.08 20.89
CA TYR A 58 -0.56 7.73 21.02
C TYR A 58 -1.68 6.70 20.87
N ILE A 59 -2.85 7.04 21.41
CA ILE A 59 -4.13 6.41 21.12
C ILE A 59 -4.95 7.48 20.41
N GLU A 60 -5.27 7.23 19.15
CA GLU A 60 -6.06 8.13 18.32
C GLU A 60 -7.45 7.56 18.08
N ARG A 61 -8.46 8.43 18.16
CA ARG A 61 -9.79 8.16 17.60
C ARG A 61 -9.83 8.73 16.21
N VAL A 62 -9.99 7.88 15.21
CA VAL A 62 -9.92 8.25 13.79
C VAL A 62 -11.22 7.89 13.10
N ASP A 63 -11.94 8.90 12.63
CA ASP A 63 -13.09 8.72 11.76
C ASP A 63 -12.59 8.31 10.37
N VAL A 64 -13.03 7.16 9.87
CA VAL A 64 -12.70 6.65 8.53
C VAL A 64 -13.96 6.45 7.67
N GLY A 65 -15.09 7.03 8.07
CA GLY A 65 -16.33 7.07 7.31
C GLY A 65 -17.07 5.73 7.14
N ASP A 66 -16.68 4.67 7.86
CA ASP A 66 -17.27 3.33 7.74
C ASP A 66 -18.30 3.00 8.84
N SER A 67 -18.29 3.76 9.94
CA SER A 67 -19.25 3.66 11.02
C SER A 67 -19.45 5.02 11.70
N PRO A 68 -20.52 5.23 12.47
CA PRO A 68 -20.72 6.46 13.26
C PRO A 68 -19.62 6.69 14.30
N ASP A 69 -18.99 5.62 14.77
CA ASP A 69 -17.96 5.66 15.81
C ASP A 69 -16.55 5.69 15.19
N PRO A 70 -15.68 6.61 15.62
CA PRO A 70 -14.27 6.61 15.26
C PRO A 70 -13.57 5.31 15.69
N ARG A 71 -12.66 4.83 14.85
CA ARG A 71 -11.80 3.68 15.16
C ARG A 71 -10.69 4.08 16.12
N ILE A 72 -10.31 3.16 17.00
CA ILE A 72 -9.11 3.31 17.82
C ILE A 72 -7.91 2.91 16.97
N ILE A 73 -6.97 3.82 16.78
CA ILE A 73 -5.66 3.56 16.19
C ILE A 73 -4.61 3.85 17.25
N VAL A 74 -3.52 3.09 17.24
CA VAL A 74 -2.39 3.32 18.16
C VAL A 74 -1.16 3.53 17.29
N SER A 75 -0.60 4.74 17.33
CA SER A 75 0.56 5.12 16.52
C SER A 75 1.81 5.42 17.36
N GLY A 76 2.99 5.26 16.76
CA GLY A 76 4.28 5.56 17.39
C GLY A 76 4.77 6.99 17.20
N LEU A 77 3.86 7.98 17.21
CA LEU A 77 4.17 9.35 16.75
C LEU A 77 4.62 10.33 17.83
N VAL A 78 4.62 9.96 19.11
CA VAL A 78 4.91 10.88 20.25
C VAL A 78 6.26 11.59 20.13
N ARG A 79 7.28 10.93 19.57
CA ARG A 79 8.62 11.52 19.41
C ARG A 79 8.73 12.46 18.21
N TYR A 80 7.74 12.49 17.33
CA TYR A 80 7.83 13.10 16.01
C TYR A 80 6.83 14.22 15.80
N ILE A 81 5.60 14.05 16.30
CA ILE A 81 4.48 14.96 16.07
C ILE A 81 3.84 15.27 17.42
N PRO A 82 3.71 16.55 17.81
CA PRO A 82 3.03 16.92 19.04
C PRO A 82 1.53 16.61 18.94
N GLN A 83 0.89 16.33 20.07
CA GLN A 83 -0.50 15.85 20.13
C GLN A 83 -1.48 16.84 19.50
N GLU A 84 -1.20 18.13 19.67
CA GLU A 84 -2.02 19.24 19.21
C GLU A 84 -2.04 19.34 17.67
N GLU A 85 -0.99 18.85 17.00
CA GLU A 85 -0.91 18.77 15.54
C GLU A 85 -1.61 17.53 14.96
N LEU A 86 -2.03 16.58 15.80
CA LEU A 86 -2.77 15.39 15.38
C LEU A 86 -4.28 15.67 15.32
N ILE A 87 -4.82 16.36 16.32
CA ILE A 87 -6.26 16.57 16.46
C ILE A 87 -6.78 17.42 15.29
N GLY A 88 -7.82 16.92 14.61
CA GLY A 88 -8.43 17.56 13.46
C GLY A 88 -7.71 17.33 12.14
N ARG A 89 -6.60 16.60 12.13
CA ARG A 89 -5.80 16.34 10.93
C ARG A 89 -6.40 15.24 10.08
N ASP A 90 -6.43 15.47 8.77
CA ASP A 90 -6.73 14.45 7.77
C ASP A 90 -5.46 13.63 7.48
N VAL A 91 -5.62 12.31 7.46
CA VAL A 91 -4.53 11.34 7.38
C VAL A 91 -4.89 10.21 6.41
N VAL A 92 -3.88 9.47 5.94
CA VAL A 92 -4.11 8.23 5.20
C VAL A 92 -4.02 7.03 6.14
N VAL A 93 -5.01 6.14 6.07
CA VAL A 93 -5.18 4.99 6.96
C VAL A 93 -5.23 3.69 6.17
N VAL A 94 -4.54 2.66 6.66
CA VAL A 94 -4.79 1.27 6.24
C VAL A 94 -5.91 0.69 7.10
N ARG A 95 -7.12 0.54 6.55
CA ARG A 95 -8.32 0.19 7.33
C ARG A 95 -8.66 -1.30 7.39
N ASN A 96 -8.08 -2.12 6.50
CA ASN A 96 -8.39 -3.55 6.42
C ASN A 96 -7.33 -4.47 7.02
N MET A 97 -6.40 -3.95 7.83
CA MET A 97 -5.49 -4.81 8.59
C MET A 97 -6.22 -5.57 9.69
N LYS A 98 -5.72 -6.76 10.03
CA LYS A 98 -6.21 -7.48 11.21
C LYS A 98 -5.91 -6.63 12.46
N PRO A 99 -6.88 -6.39 13.36
CA PRO A 99 -6.63 -5.64 14.57
C PRO A 99 -5.47 -6.21 15.38
N SER A 100 -4.61 -5.34 15.90
CA SER A 100 -3.40 -5.72 16.62
C SER A 100 -3.39 -5.12 18.02
N LYS A 101 -2.96 -5.91 19.01
CA LYS A 101 -2.87 -5.45 20.40
C LYS A 101 -1.52 -4.80 20.65
N LEU A 102 -1.51 -3.50 20.91
CA LEU A 102 -0.35 -2.71 21.24
C LEU A 102 -0.46 -2.25 22.69
N ARG A 103 0.42 -2.81 23.55
CA ARG A 103 0.55 -2.43 24.97
C ARG A 103 -0.76 -2.45 25.79
N GLY A 104 -1.73 -3.25 25.36
CA GLY A 104 -3.01 -3.43 26.06
C GLY A 104 -4.21 -2.98 25.23
N ILE A 105 -4.02 -2.03 24.31
CA ILE A 105 -5.07 -1.44 23.47
C ILE A 105 -5.09 -2.12 22.10
N ILE A 106 -6.28 -2.35 21.55
CA ILE A 106 -6.45 -2.95 20.23
C ILE A 106 -6.50 -1.82 19.19
N SER A 107 -5.52 -1.78 18.29
CA SER A 107 -5.51 -0.87 17.15
C SER A 107 -6.28 -1.48 15.97
N HIS A 108 -7.20 -0.70 15.40
CA HIS A 108 -8.09 -1.05 14.29
C HIS A 108 -7.68 -0.40 12.96
N GLY A 109 -6.39 -0.11 12.81
CA GLY A 109 -5.81 0.45 11.60
C GLY A 109 -4.36 0.86 11.82
N MET A 110 -3.83 1.57 10.83
CA MET A 110 -2.50 2.17 10.89
C MET A 110 -2.48 3.44 10.05
N LEU A 111 -1.92 4.50 10.63
CA LEU A 111 -1.67 5.75 9.92
C LEU A 111 -0.42 5.59 9.05
N LEU A 112 -0.49 6.01 7.79
CA LEU A 112 0.69 6.04 6.92
C LEU A 112 1.48 7.32 7.14
N CYS A 113 2.80 7.16 7.25
CA CYS A 113 3.74 8.26 7.42
C CYS A 113 4.89 8.14 6.42
N ALA A 114 5.36 9.28 5.92
CA ALA A 114 6.66 9.35 5.26
C ALA A 114 7.76 9.48 6.31
N SER A 115 8.90 8.83 6.08
CA SER A 115 10.06 8.92 6.96
C SER A 115 11.36 9.05 6.17
N LYS A 116 12.29 9.85 6.70
CA LYS A 116 13.65 10.00 6.16
C LYS A 116 14.55 10.67 7.20
N ASP A 117 15.77 10.17 7.37
CA ASP A 117 16.80 10.78 8.22
C ASP A 117 16.32 11.13 9.64
N GLY A 118 15.51 10.25 10.24
CA GLY A 118 14.95 10.42 11.58
C GLY A 118 13.73 11.36 11.67
N LYS A 119 13.32 11.98 10.56
CA LYS A 119 12.09 12.76 10.45
C LYS A 119 10.92 11.87 10.04
N VAL A 120 9.74 12.14 10.60
CA VAL A 120 8.48 11.47 10.25
C VAL A 120 7.41 12.53 10.00
N GLU A 121 6.65 12.37 8.92
CA GLU A 121 5.52 13.23 8.56
C GLU A 121 4.32 12.36 8.19
N LEU A 122 3.13 12.75 8.66
CA LEU A 122 1.89 12.13 8.19
C LEU A 122 1.69 12.42 6.70
N LEU A 123 1.11 11.45 6.00
CA LEU A 123 0.58 11.69 4.66
C LEU A 123 -0.61 12.65 4.73
N GLU A 124 -0.65 13.60 3.80
CA GLU A 124 -1.64 14.69 3.73
C GLU A 124 -2.53 14.47 2.51
N PRO A 125 -3.79 14.01 2.73
CA PRO A 125 -4.79 13.99 1.67
C PRO A 125 -5.03 15.40 1.10
N PRO A 126 -5.42 15.53 -0.17
CA PRO A 126 -5.68 16.83 -0.78
C PRO A 126 -6.92 17.49 -0.14
N GLN A 127 -6.94 18.82 -0.18
CA GLN A 127 -8.03 19.63 0.37
C GLN A 127 -9.39 19.18 -0.20
N GLY A 128 -10.39 19.09 0.69
CA GLY A 128 -11.75 18.67 0.34
C GLY A 128 -11.96 17.16 0.41
N SER A 129 -10.92 16.37 0.68
CA SER A 129 -11.09 14.95 1.00
C SER A 129 -11.90 14.76 2.28
N MET A 130 -12.72 13.72 2.30
CA MET A 130 -13.59 13.40 3.42
C MET A 130 -13.21 12.05 4.04
N PRO A 131 -13.50 11.81 5.34
CA PRO A 131 -13.36 10.50 5.95
C PRO A 131 -14.00 9.40 5.09
N GLY A 132 -13.23 8.35 4.82
CA GLY A 132 -13.65 7.21 3.99
C GLY A 132 -13.36 7.35 2.49
N ASP A 133 -12.91 8.51 2.01
CA ASP A 133 -12.46 8.64 0.62
C ASP A 133 -11.33 7.66 0.32
N ARG A 134 -11.53 6.85 -0.73
CA ARG A 134 -10.57 5.81 -1.13
C ARG A 134 -9.30 6.44 -1.70
N ILE A 135 -8.15 5.92 -1.27
CA ILE A 135 -6.88 6.16 -1.95
C ILE A 135 -6.71 5.09 -3.03
N PHE A 136 -6.47 5.51 -4.27
CA PHE A 136 -6.31 4.61 -5.42
C PHE A 136 -5.12 5.00 -6.29
N PHE A 137 -4.75 4.09 -7.19
CA PHE A 137 -3.57 4.16 -8.05
C PHE A 137 -3.97 3.79 -9.47
N ASP A 138 -3.40 4.47 -10.46
CA ASP A 138 -3.67 4.13 -11.86
C ASP A 138 -2.97 2.83 -12.23
N GLY A 139 -3.62 2.03 -13.07
CA GLY A 139 -3.07 0.75 -13.53
C GLY A 139 -3.19 -0.41 -12.53
N PHE A 140 -3.77 -0.19 -11.34
CA PHE A 140 -3.99 -1.23 -10.34
C PHE A 140 -5.48 -1.42 -10.03
N PRO A 141 -6.27 -1.94 -10.98
CA PRO A 141 -7.69 -2.20 -10.76
C PRO A 141 -7.87 -3.33 -9.73
N GLY A 142 -8.97 -3.27 -8.99
CA GLY A 142 -9.36 -4.34 -8.06
C GLY A 142 -10.04 -3.83 -6.81
N GLU A 143 -10.56 -4.78 -6.02
CA GLU A 143 -11.22 -4.50 -4.76
C GLU A 143 -10.33 -4.86 -3.58
N ALA A 144 -10.45 -4.08 -2.51
CA ALA A 144 -9.73 -4.34 -1.29
C ALA A 144 -10.26 -5.60 -0.59
N ASP A 145 -9.37 -6.37 0.05
CA ASP A 145 -9.81 -7.46 0.91
C ASP A 145 -10.62 -6.87 2.07
N ARG A 146 -11.70 -7.54 2.50
CA ARG A 146 -12.46 -7.10 3.70
C ARG A 146 -11.57 -7.02 4.95
N ILE A 147 -10.71 -8.02 5.14
CA ILE A 147 -9.65 -8.07 6.16
C ILE A 147 -8.45 -8.80 5.54
N LEU A 148 -7.27 -8.20 5.60
CA LEU A 148 -6.03 -8.81 5.12
C LEU A 148 -5.68 -10.06 5.93
N ASN A 149 -5.26 -11.11 5.22
CA ASN A 149 -4.71 -12.30 5.87
C ASN A 149 -3.23 -12.04 6.27
N PRO A 150 -2.89 -12.03 7.58
CA PRO A 150 -1.53 -11.75 8.02
C PRO A 150 -0.48 -12.74 7.49
N LYS A 151 -0.88 -13.98 7.18
CA LYS A 151 0.04 -14.99 6.62
C LYS A 151 0.52 -14.62 5.23
N LYS A 152 -0.25 -13.83 4.48
CA LYS A 152 0.10 -13.41 3.12
C LYS A 152 1.06 -12.20 3.09
N LYS A 153 1.23 -11.50 4.22
CA LYS A 153 2.13 -10.35 4.38
C LYS A 153 1.98 -9.29 3.27
N ILE A 154 0.73 -8.96 2.94
CA ILE A 154 0.39 -8.11 1.80
C ILE A 154 0.98 -6.71 1.97
N PHE A 155 0.81 -6.10 3.14
CA PHE A 155 1.36 -4.77 3.40
C PHE A 155 2.89 -4.78 3.30
N GLU A 156 3.56 -5.79 3.85
CA GLU A 156 5.02 -5.93 3.85
C GLU A 156 5.60 -6.16 2.45
N LYS A 157 4.82 -6.73 1.53
CA LYS A 157 5.20 -6.84 0.11
C LYS A 157 5.00 -5.53 -0.66
N VAL A 158 4.03 -4.72 -0.25
CA VAL A 158 3.63 -3.50 -0.97
C VAL A 158 4.41 -2.27 -0.49
N ALA A 159 4.55 -2.10 0.83
CA ALA A 159 5.14 -0.94 1.47
C ALA A 159 6.57 -0.58 1.01
N PRO A 160 7.46 -1.54 0.67
CA PRO A 160 8.78 -1.21 0.12
C PRO A 160 8.75 -0.40 -1.19
N HIS A 161 7.61 -0.40 -1.88
CA HIS A 161 7.40 0.38 -3.10
C HIS A 161 6.71 1.72 -2.85
N PHE A 162 6.40 2.07 -1.59
CA PHE A 162 5.87 3.38 -1.24
C PHE A 162 7.00 4.36 -0.94
N TRP A 163 6.96 5.52 -1.58
CA TRP A 163 8.00 6.54 -1.46
C TRP A 163 7.46 7.94 -1.76
N THR A 164 8.24 8.99 -1.50
CA THR A 164 7.88 10.37 -1.86
C THR A 164 8.77 10.91 -2.97
N ASP A 165 8.19 11.59 -3.97
CA ASP A 165 8.94 12.16 -5.09
C ASP A 165 9.60 13.52 -4.74
N GLU A 166 10.21 14.16 -5.74
CA GLU A 166 10.85 15.47 -5.59
C GLU A 166 9.85 16.61 -5.32
N ASN A 167 8.59 16.41 -5.69
CA ASN A 167 7.49 17.34 -5.46
C ASN A 167 6.76 17.09 -4.13
N ARG A 168 7.21 16.10 -3.34
CA ARG A 168 6.58 15.62 -2.09
C ARG A 168 5.27 14.88 -2.33
N ILE A 169 5.02 14.42 -3.55
CA ILE A 169 3.89 13.57 -3.88
C ILE A 169 4.21 12.17 -3.37
N CYS A 170 3.24 11.55 -2.74
CA CYS A 170 3.35 10.18 -2.29
C CYS A 170 3.13 9.26 -3.49
N MET A 171 3.97 8.23 -3.63
CA MET A 171 4.02 7.34 -4.79
C MET A 171 3.98 5.87 -4.35
N TYR A 172 3.36 5.03 -5.17
CA TYR A 172 3.53 3.58 -5.19
C TYR A 172 4.09 3.17 -6.55
N LYS A 173 5.30 2.60 -6.58
CA LYS A 173 6.05 2.39 -7.83
C LYS A 173 6.07 3.70 -8.64
N ASN A 174 5.41 3.73 -9.81
CA ASN A 174 5.31 4.89 -10.68
C ASN A 174 3.93 5.59 -10.66
N SER A 175 3.01 5.17 -9.78
CA SER A 175 1.69 5.79 -9.64
C SER A 175 1.60 6.63 -8.37
N PRO A 176 1.07 7.86 -8.42
CA PRO A 176 0.80 8.63 -7.22
C PRO A 176 -0.34 8.01 -6.40
N PHE A 177 -0.34 8.23 -5.08
CA PHE A 177 -1.53 8.06 -4.25
C PHE A 177 -2.53 9.16 -4.60
N LYS A 178 -3.77 8.78 -4.91
CA LYS A 178 -4.82 9.73 -5.32
C LYS A 178 -6.11 9.54 -4.54
N THR A 179 -6.80 10.64 -4.29
CA THR A 179 -8.23 10.65 -3.96
C THR A 179 -9.01 11.20 -5.17
N LYS A 180 -10.34 11.21 -5.06
CA LYS A 180 -11.19 11.92 -6.03
C LYS A 180 -10.95 13.45 -6.07
N HIS A 181 -10.22 14.00 -5.09
CA HIS A 181 -9.95 15.42 -4.94
C HIS A 181 -8.52 15.83 -5.36
N GLY A 182 -7.61 14.89 -5.56
CA GLY A 182 -6.24 15.21 -5.98
C GLY A 182 -5.20 14.20 -5.50
N LEU A 183 -3.95 14.67 -5.42
CA LEU A 183 -2.80 13.86 -5.03
C LEU A 183 -2.57 13.94 -3.52
N VAL A 184 -2.13 12.83 -2.92
CA VAL A 184 -1.68 12.80 -1.52
C VAL A 184 -0.21 13.25 -1.47
N THR A 185 0.09 14.17 -0.55
CA THR A 185 1.43 14.76 -0.41
C THR A 185 1.97 14.58 1.01
N VAL A 186 3.22 14.98 1.23
CA VAL A 186 3.76 15.22 2.58
C VAL A 186 4.29 16.65 2.69
N LYS A 187 4.46 17.13 3.92
CA LYS A 187 4.86 18.51 4.21
C LYS A 187 6.22 18.87 3.58
N SER A 188 7.23 18.01 3.72
CA SER A 188 8.58 18.31 3.23
C SER A 188 9.48 17.11 2.91
N ILE A 189 9.15 15.88 3.32
CA ILE A 189 10.02 14.72 3.04
C ILE A 189 10.02 14.38 1.55
N VAL A 190 11.16 14.57 0.88
CA VAL A 190 11.41 14.14 -0.51
C VAL A 190 12.33 12.92 -0.56
N LYS A 191 12.07 11.99 -1.49
CA LYS A 191 12.82 10.72 -1.61
C LYS A 191 12.87 9.97 -0.28
N GLY A 192 11.76 9.98 0.47
CA GLY A 192 11.59 9.22 1.71
C GLY A 192 10.86 7.91 1.47
N THR A 193 10.83 7.06 2.49
CA THR A 193 10.02 5.84 2.50
C THR A 193 8.67 6.12 3.15
N ILE A 194 7.63 5.36 2.80
CA ILE A 194 6.32 5.46 3.47
C ILE A 194 6.00 4.13 4.13
N SER A 195 5.52 4.19 5.38
CA SER A 195 5.17 3.03 6.21
C SER A 195 3.99 3.33 7.12
#